data_AF-A0A4R1HP04-F1
#
_entry.id   AF-A0A4R1HP04-F1
#
_cell.length_a   1.000
_cell.length_b   1.000
_cell.length_c   1.000
_cell.angle_alpha   90.00
_cell.angle_beta   90.00
_cell.angle_gamma   90.00
#
_symmetry.space_group_name_H-M   'P 1'
#
loop_
_entity.id
_entity.type
_entity.pdbx_description
1 polymer ?
#
loop_
_entity_poly.entity_id
_entity_poly.type
_entity_poly.pdbx_seq_one_letter_code
_entity_poly.pdbx_strand_id
1 'polypeptide(L)'
;MAKRFAMTSLIGRWFVERGKSLRYPARMQPSLGQLWARYRAVNADAPMEAPAAFHFCDNAEDANLCLALVLAGVKRATATSLAEVRLARAALPQPGEFFLVTDWAGEARAVIRTISVEIRRFSEVDEEFARLEGEGDGTLAWWREAHLAYYRRVLAGSGHVVDGDLEIACERFERVFPA
;
A
#
# COMPACT_ATOMS: atom_id res chain seq x y z
N MET A 1 13.61 -13.08 -18.92
CA MET A 1 13.32 -11.76 -18.36
C MET A 1 12.11 -11.90 -17.45
N ALA A 2 12.32 -11.98 -16.14
CA ALA A 2 11.22 -12.09 -15.18
C ALA A 2 10.62 -10.70 -14.98
N LYS A 3 9.34 -10.54 -15.32
CA LYS A 3 8.58 -9.31 -15.05
C LYS A 3 8.49 -9.16 -13.53
N ARG A 4 9.08 -8.09 -13.01
CA ARG A 4 9.20 -7.78 -11.59
C ARG A 4 8.31 -6.60 -11.29
N PHE A 5 7.14 -6.87 -10.77
CA PHE A 5 6.30 -5.89 -10.10
C PHE A 5 5.52 -6.67 -9.04
N ALA A 6 5.54 -6.21 -7.79
CA ALA A 6 4.36 -6.19 -6.92
C ALA A 6 4.70 -5.64 -5.52
N MET A 7 3.63 -5.07 -4.95
CA MET A 7 3.53 -4.19 -3.80
C MET A 7 4.14 -4.73 -2.51
N THR A 8 4.91 -3.93 -1.78
CA THR A 8 4.89 -4.02 -0.33
C THR A 8 3.47 -3.79 0.11
N SER A 9 2.93 -4.80 0.78
CA SER A 9 1.81 -4.62 1.67
C SER A 9 2.00 -3.39 2.56
N LEU A 10 0.89 -2.79 3.01
CA LEU A 10 0.78 -1.88 4.16
C LEU A 10 1.52 -2.36 5.44
N ILE A 11 2.11 -3.55 5.38
CA ILE A 11 2.54 -4.40 6.48
C ILE A 11 4.05 -4.70 6.38
N GLY A 12 4.74 -4.08 5.42
CA GLY A 12 6.19 -4.00 5.39
C GLY A 12 6.76 -3.18 6.55
N ARG A 13 6.94 -3.83 7.72
CA ARG A 13 7.78 -3.41 8.87
C ARG A 13 7.29 -2.33 9.84
N TRP A 14 5.99 -2.03 9.94
CA TRP A 14 5.54 -0.99 10.90
C TRP A 14 4.20 -1.29 11.56
N PHE A 15 4.14 -2.33 12.40
CA PHE A 15 3.12 -2.45 13.44
C PHE A 15 3.80 -2.59 14.80
N VAL A 16 3.69 -1.54 15.61
CA VAL A 16 4.11 -1.55 17.01
C VAL A 16 2.95 -2.06 17.86
N GLU A 17 3.26 -2.96 18.79
CA GLU A 17 2.41 -3.35 19.91
C GLU A 17 1.67 -2.14 20.49
N ARG A 18 0.38 -2.29 20.78
CA ARG A 18 -0.40 -1.30 21.54
C ARG A 18 0.42 -0.81 22.75
N GLY A 19 0.80 0.47 22.75
CA GLY A 19 1.45 1.12 23.90
C GLY A 19 2.94 1.45 23.77
N LYS A 20 3.57 1.33 22.60
CA LYS A 20 4.90 1.94 22.35
C LYS A 20 4.82 2.86 21.12
N SER A 21 5.25 4.10 21.25
CA SER A 21 5.37 5.04 20.13
C SER A 21 6.32 4.46 19.07
N LEU A 22 5.90 4.41 17.81
CA LEU A 22 6.79 4.17 16.67
C LEU A 22 7.97 5.15 16.73
N ARG A 23 9.16 4.64 17.03
CA ARG A 23 10.40 5.38 16.80
C ARG A 23 10.81 5.12 15.35
N TYR A 24 10.46 6.04 14.45
CA TYR A 24 11.31 6.31 13.30
C TYR A 24 12.74 6.53 13.84
N PRO A 25 13.83 6.16 13.12
CA PRO A 25 15.13 6.77 13.42
C PRO A 25 14.87 8.28 13.55
N ALA A 26 15.44 8.94 14.56
CA ALA A 26 14.96 10.22 15.14
C ALA A 26 14.83 11.42 14.18
N ARG A 27 15.02 11.23 12.88
CA ARG A 27 14.42 12.02 11.82
C ARG A 27 13.26 11.23 11.19
N MET A 28 12.03 11.48 11.62
CA MET A 28 10.96 11.54 10.61
C MET A 28 11.50 12.48 9.51
N GLN A 29 11.56 12.01 8.27
CA GLN A 29 11.92 12.87 7.15
C GLN A 29 11.04 14.13 7.24
N PRO A 30 11.61 15.36 7.24
CA PRO A 30 10.84 16.58 7.44
C PRO A 30 9.61 16.69 6.53
N SER A 31 9.66 16.05 5.35
CA SER A 31 8.55 15.95 4.40
C SER A 31 7.29 15.29 4.94
N LEU A 32 7.36 14.29 5.83
CA LEU A 32 6.17 13.63 6.39
C LEU A 32 5.30 14.62 7.18
N GLY A 33 5.93 15.29 8.16
CA GLY A 33 5.25 16.28 9.00
C GLY A 33 4.83 17.52 8.22
N GLN A 34 5.65 17.98 7.27
CA GLN A 34 5.34 19.13 6.42
C GLN A 34 4.16 18.84 5.49
N LEU A 35 4.12 17.68 4.84
CA LEU A 35 3.02 17.30 3.96
C LEU A 35 1.71 17.18 4.74
N TRP A 36 1.75 16.50 5.89
CA TRP A 36 0.57 16.37 6.74
C TRP A 36 0.06 17.72 7.25
N ALA A 37 0.96 18.60 7.71
CA ALA A 37 0.60 19.95 8.14
C ALA A 37 -0.04 20.76 7.01
N ARG A 38 0.47 20.66 5.78
CA ARG A 38 -0.11 21.33 4.60
C ARG A 38 -1.48 20.79 4.24
N TYR A 39 -1.68 19.47 4.32
CA TYR A 39 -3.01 18.88 4.10
C TYR A 39 -4.00 19.35 5.17
N ARG A 40 -3.62 19.34 6.45
CA ARG A 40 -4.47 19.83 7.54
C ARG A 40 -4.80 21.32 7.44
N ALA A 41 -3.93 22.13 6.85
CA ALA A 41 -4.21 23.55 6.61
C ALA A 41 -5.37 23.77 5.63
N VAL A 42 -5.67 22.81 4.76
CA VAL A 42 -6.80 22.85 3.82
C VAL A 42 -7.93 21.88 4.19
N ASN A 43 -7.71 20.99 5.16
CA ASN A 43 -8.70 20.08 5.70
C ASN A 43 -8.61 20.06 7.24
N ALA A 44 -9.38 20.94 7.88
CA ALA A 44 -9.36 21.11 9.34
C ALA A 44 -9.87 19.87 10.10
N ASP A 45 -10.70 19.04 9.46
CA ASP A 45 -11.26 17.81 10.05
C ASP A 45 -10.27 16.65 10.07
N ALA A 46 -9.13 16.77 9.37
CA ALA A 46 -8.10 15.75 9.38
C ALA A 46 -7.44 15.64 10.79
N PRO A 47 -7.17 14.41 11.27
CA PRO A 47 -6.63 14.16 12.61
C PRO A 47 -5.38 14.99 12.94
N MET A 48 -5.19 15.37 14.20
CA MET A 48 -4.00 16.12 14.61
C MET A 48 -2.71 15.33 14.38
N GLU A 49 -2.70 14.05 14.75
CA GLU A 49 -1.55 13.17 14.57
C GLU A 49 -1.37 12.80 13.09
N ALA A 50 -0.12 12.75 12.64
CA ALA A 50 0.19 12.31 11.29
C ALA A 50 -0.10 10.81 11.15
N PRO A 51 -0.70 10.38 10.03
CA PRO A 51 -0.94 8.96 9.80
C PRO A 51 0.37 8.21 9.54
N ALA A 52 0.27 6.88 9.47
CA ALA A 52 1.37 6.04 9.02
C ALA A 52 1.82 6.42 7.60
N ALA A 53 3.10 6.18 7.31
CA ALA A 53 3.70 6.43 6.02
C ALA A 53 4.31 5.16 5.43
N PHE A 54 4.20 4.98 4.11
CA PHE A 54 4.77 3.83 3.41
C PHE A 54 5.08 4.16 1.95
N HIS A 55 5.97 3.37 1.34
CA HIS A 55 6.06 3.28 -0.11
C HIS A 55 5.42 1.98 -0.59
N PHE A 56 4.82 2.01 -1.78
CA PHE A 56 4.44 0.80 -2.49
C PHE A 56 5.69 0.03 -2.93
N CYS A 57 5.53 -1.26 -3.23
CA CYS A 57 6.57 -2.17 -3.75
C CYS A 57 7.85 -2.33 -2.89
N ASP A 58 8.54 -3.46 -3.05
CA ASP A 58 9.71 -3.82 -2.24
C ASP A 58 11.06 -3.52 -2.93
N ASN A 59 11.05 -2.69 -3.98
CA ASN A 59 12.24 -2.19 -4.66
C ASN A 59 12.05 -0.75 -5.16
N ALA A 60 13.17 -0.07 -5.43
CA ALA A 60 13.19 1.35 -5.73
C ALA A 60 12.47 1.75 -7.02
N GLU A 61 12.60 0.94 -8.08
CA GLU A 61 12.00 1.22 -9.38
C GLU A 61 10.48 1.17 -9.26
N ASP A 62 9.95 0.08 -8.73
CA ASP A 62 8.52 -0.15 -8.63
C ASP A 62 7.85 0.78 -7.60
N ALA A 63 8.54 1.08 -6.50
CA ALA A 63 8.04 2.01 -5.49
C ALA A 63 7.80 3.41 -6.07
N ASN A 64 8.80 3.90 -6.81
CA ASN A 64 8.73 5.21 -7.45
C ASN A 64 7.72 5.22 -8.61
N LEU A 65 7.60 4.11 -9.37
CA LEU A 65 6.59 3.99 -10.41
C LEU A 65 5.17 4.00 -9.82
N CYS A 66 4.92 3.21 -8.78
CA CYS A 66 3.62 3.17 -8.12
C CYS A 66 3.24 4.53 -7.53
N LEU A 67 4.19 5.23 -6.93
CA LEU A 67 3.96 6.61 -6.47
C LEU A 67 3.56 7.52 -7.65
N ALA A 68 4.27 7.45 -8.78
CA ALA A 68 3.91 8.24 -9.96
C ALA A 68 2.49 7.94 -10.45
N LEU A 69 2.06 6.68 -10.43
CA LEU A 69 0.69 6.27 -10.77
C LEU A 69 -0.34 6.83 -9.78
N VAL A 70 -0.03 6.85 -8.47
CA VAL A 70 -0.90 7.47 -7.45
C VAL A 70 -1.03 8.98 -7.69
N LEU A 71 0.09 9.67 -7.95
CA LEU A 71 0.10 11.11 -8.22
C LEU A 71 -0.70 11.46 -9.48
N ALA A 72 -0.60 10.63 -10.53
CA ALA A 72 -1.38 10.76 -11.75
C ALA A 72 -2.86 10.38 -11.57
N GLY A 73 -3.25 9.85 -10.40
CA GLY A 73 -4.60 9.36 -10.13
C GLY A 73 -4.96 8.08 -10.86
N VAL A 74 -3.98 7.36 -11.42
CA VAL A 74 -4.16 6.07 -12.11
C VAL A 74 -4.29 4.95 -11.10
N LYS A 75 -3.32 4.80 -10.19
CA LYS A 75 -3.36 3.82 -9.10
C LYS A 75 -4.27 4.32 -7.97
N ARG A 76 -5.36 3.60 -7.75
CA ARG A 76 -6.42 3.87 -6.77
C ARG A 76 -6.83 2.62 -5.98
N ALA A 77 -6.08 1.53 -6.12
CA ALA A 77 -6.30 0.29 -5.41
C ALA A 77 -4.98 -0.41 -5.09
N THR A 78 -5.04 -1.29 -4.09
CA THR A 78 -3.93 -2.17 -3.69
C THR A 78 -4.49 -3.47 -3.08
N ALA A 79 -3.78 -4.59 -3.27
CA ALA A 79 -4.14 -5.91 -2.78
C ALA A 79 -3.05 -6.54 -1.89
N THR A 80 -3.34 -6.69 -0.61
CA THR A 80 -2.44 -7.32 0.37
C THR A 80 -2.90 -8.74 0.71
N SER A 81 -1.99 -9.70 0.83
CA SER A 81 -2.36 -11.04 1.32
C SER A 81 -2.79 -11.03 2.80
N LEU A 82 -3.91 -11.68 3.13
CA LEU A 82 -4.30 -11.83 4.54
C LEU A 82 -3.31 -12.68 5.35
N ALA A 83 -2.60 -13.60 4.71
CA ALA A 83 -1.54 -14.37 5.36
C ALA A 83 -0.41 -13.44 5.83
N GLU A 84 0.00 -12.49 4.99
CA GLU A 84 1.01 -11.48 5.33
C GLU A 84 0.55 -10.60 6.51
N VAL A 85 -0.72 -10.16 6.48
CA VAL A 85 -1.33 -9.40 7.59
C VAL A 85 -1.23 -10.14 8.91
N ARG A 86 -1.61 -11.43 8.90
CA ARG A 86 -1.61 -12.29 10.09
C ARG A 86 -0.19 -12.53 10.60
N LEU A 87 0.75 -12.85 9.71
CA LEU A 87 2.15 -13.09 10.06
C LEU A 87 2.80 -11.88 10.73
N ALA A 88 2.48 -10.68 10.26
CA ALA A 88 2.98 -9.44 10.83
C ALA A 88 2.19 -8.92 12.05
N ARG A 89 1.09 -9.59 12.43
CA ARG A 89 0.16 -9.15 13.50
C ARG A 89 -0.37 -7.73 13.25
N ALA A 90 -0.59 -7.40 11.99
CA ALA A 90 -1.08 -6.11 11.54
C ALA A 90 -2.61 -6.05 11.52
N ALA A 91 -3.16 -4.84 11.46
CA ALA A 91 -4.57 -4.59 11.18
C ALA A 91 -4.76 -4.25 9.71
N LEU A 92 -5.93 -4.58 9.17
CA LEU A 92 -6.37 -4.07 7.86
C LEU A 92 -6.75 -2.59 8.00
N PRO A 93 -6.50 -1.78 6.95
CA PRO A 93 -6.92 -0.39 6.97
C PRO A 93 -8.44 -0.29 7.03
N GLN A 94 -8.94 0.78 7.62
CA GLN A 94 -10.38 1.05 7.74
C GLN A 94 -10.82 2.16 6.78
N PRO A 95 -12.06 2.10 6.24
CA PRO A 95 -12.62 3.22 5.50
C PRO A 95 -12.48 4.55 6.25
N GLY A 96 -11.92 5.55 5.58
CA GLY A 96 -11.65 6.87 6.14
C GLY A 96 -10.26 7.03 6.77
N GLU A 97 -9.47 5.96 6.92
CA GLU A 97 -8.08 6.09 7.36
C GLU A 97 -7.22 6.80 6.31
N PHE A 98 -6.28 7.60 6.79
CA PHE A 98 -5.32 8.32 5.96
C PHE A 98 -3.97 7.62 6.00
N PHE A 99 -3.22 7.76 4.92
CA PHE A 99 -1.81 7.33 4.84
C PHE A 99 -0.98 8.33 4.04
N LEU A 100 0.28 8.48 4.42
CA LEU A 100 1.29 9.21 3.65
C LEU A 100 2.00 8.24 2.70
N VAL A 101 1.93 8.49 1.39
CA VAL A 101 2.66 7.72 0.39
C VAL A 101 4.01 8.38 0.16
N THR A 102 5.08 7.59 0.29
CA THR A 102 6.45 8.04 0.07
C THR A 102 7.02 7.50 -1.24
N ASP A 103 8.09 8.13 -1.71
CA ASP A 103 9.00 7.49 -2.66
C ASP A 103 9.92 6.47 -1.93
N TRP A 104 10.81 5.81 -2.68
CA TRP A 104 11.77 4.86 -2.13
C TRP A 104 12.76 5.50 -1.12
N ALA A 105 13.05 6.79 -1.26
CA ALA A 105 13.94 7.52 -0.33
C ALA A 105 13.23 7.91 0.98
N GLY A 106 11.92 7.63 1.09
CA GLY A 106 11.11 7.93 2.24
C GLY A 106 10.60 9.38 2.27
N GLU A 107 10.68 10.12 1.17
CA GLU A 107 10.08 11.45 1.10
C GLU A 107 8.56 11.33 0.90
N ALA A 108 7.77 12.05 1.71
CA ALA A 108 6.31 12.06 1.56
C ALA A 108 5.91 12.83 0.30
N ARG A 109 5.11 12.19 -0.57
CA ARG A 109 4.73 12.74 -1.88
C ARG A 109 3.22 12.80 -2.11
N ALA A 110 2.43 12.03 -1.37
CA ALA A 110 0.98 12.12 -1.40
C ALA A 110 0.34 11.76 -0.05
N VAL A 111 -0.89 12.23 0.15
CA VAL A 111 -1.82 11.73 1.16
C VAL A 111 -2.92 10.95 0.43
N ILE A 112 -3.17 9.72 0.86
CA ILE A 112 -4.29 8.91 0.40
C ILE A 112 -5.28 8.67 1.54
N ARG A 113 -6.53 8.38 1.19
CA ARG A 113 -7.58 7.97 2.12
C ARG A 113 -8.20 6.65 1.66
N THR A 114 -8.28 5.67 2.54
CA THR A 114 -8.96 4.40 2.27
C THR A 114 -10.46 4.63 2.09
N ILE A 115 -11.02 4.09 1.02
CA ILE A 115 -12.46 4.17 0.70
C ILE A 115 -13.15 2.87 1.14
N SER A 116 -12.55 1.73 0.83
CA SER A 116 -13.13 0.41 1.11
C SER A 116 -12.05 -0.64 1.20
N VAL A 117 -12.28 -1.68 2.00
CA VAL A 117 -11.49 -2.91 2.00
C VAL A 117 -12.43 -4.10 1.86
N GLU A 118 -12.19 -4.92 0.86
CA GLU A 118 -12.95 -6.14 0.61
C GLU A 118 -11.99 -7.34 0.66
N ILE A 119 -12.39 -8.40 1.37
CA ILE A 119 -11.65 -9.66 1.35
C ILE A 119 -12.16 -10.48 0.16
N ARG A 120 -11.26 -10.84 -0.76
CA ARG A 120 -11.55 -11.65 -1.95
C ARG A 120 -10.56 -12.80 -2.03
N ARG A 121 -10.92 -13.89 -2.71
CA ARG A 121 -9.92 -14.86 -3.18
C ARG A 121 -9.13 -14.27 -4.34
N PHE A 122 -7.85 -14.62 -4.46
CA PHE A 122 -6.99 -14.12 -5.53
C PHE A 122 -7.56 -14.38 -6.94
N SER A 123 -8.20 -15.53 -7.13
CA SER A 123 -8.88 -15.90 -8.38
C SER A 123 -10.11 -15.05 -8.70
N GLU A 124 -10.74 -14.43 -7.70
CA GLU A 124 -11.95 -13.62 -7.87
C GLU A 124 -11.66 -12.21 -8.36
N VAL A 125 -10.41 -11.74 -8.35
CA VAL A 125 -10.04 -10.42 -8.85
C VAL A 125 -10.33 -10.32 -10.35
N ASP A 126 -10.96 -9.20 -10.72
CA ASP A 126 -11.43 -8.87 -12.06
C ASP A 126 -10.55 -7.80 -12.74
N GLU A 127 -10.81 -7.57 -14.03
CA GLU A 127 -10.13 -6.56 -14.83
C GLU A 127 -10.37 -5.13 -14.37
N GLU A 128 -11.49 -4.85 -13.71
CA GLU A 128 -11.76 -3.53 -13.19
C GLU A 128 -10.79 -3.20 -12.05
N PHE A 129 -10.63 -4.12 -11.09
CA PHE A 129 -9.70 -3.96 -10.00
C PHE A 129 -8.25 -3.87 -10.48
N ALA A 130 -7.84 -4.72 -11.42
CA ALA A 130 -6.51 -4.65 -12.02
C ALA A 130 -6.24 -3.27 -12.69
N ARG A 131 -7.23 -2.70 -13.38
CA ARG A 131 -7.13 -1.35 -13.95
C ARG A 131 -7.08 -0.25 -12.90
N LEU A 132 -7.73 -0.43 -11.75
CA LEU A 132 -7.62 0.50 -10.61
C LEU A 132 -6.25 0.45 -9.96
N GLU A 133 -5.57 -0.70 -9.96
CA GLU A 133 -4.17 -0.77 -9.55
C GLU A 133 -3.26 -0.10 -10.58
N GLY A 134 -3.57 -0.27 -11.88
CA GLY A 134 -2.98 0.50 -12.97
C GLY A 134 -1.50 0.26 -13.22
N GLU A 135 -0.93 -0.78 -12.61
CA GLU A 135 0.45 -1.19 -12.81
C GLU A 135 0.63 -1.96 -14.14
N GLY A 136 1.85 -1.95 -14.68
CA GLY A 136 2.17 -2.67 -15.90
C GLY A 136 1.40 -2.17 -17.12
N ASP A 137 0.76 -3.09 -17.82
CA ASP A 137 -0.13 -2.79 -18.96
C ASP A 137 -1.60 -2.60 -18.54
N GLY A 138 -1.89 -2.61 -17.24
CA GLY A 138 -3.24 -2.46 -16.69
C GLY A 138 -4.16 -3.67 -16.91
N THR A 139 -3.64 -4.79 -17.40
CA THR A 139 -4.42 -6.01 -17.65
C THR A 139 -4.48 -6.93 -16.43
N LEU A 140 -5.56 -7.70 -16.31
CA LEU A 140 -5.69 -8.73 -15.26
C LEU A 140 -4.62 -9.83 -15.39
N ALA A 141 -4.23 -10.18 -16.62
CA ALA A 141 -3.20 -11.18 -16.86
C ALA A 141 -1.85 -10.76 -16.25
N TRP A 142 -1.44 -9.51 -16.52
CA TRP A 142 -0.24 -8.95 -15.93
C TRP A 142 -0.36 -8.84 -14.42
N TRP A 143 -1.51 -8.34 -13.91
CA TRP A 143 -1.75 -8.18 -12.47
C TRP A 143 -1.59 -9.52 -11.73
N ARG A 144 -2.16 -10.61 -12.28
CA ARG A 144 -2.04 -11.95 -11.71
C ARG A 144 -0.60 -12.47 -11.73
N GLU A 145 0.13 -12.27 -12.82
CA GLU A 145 1.54 -12.68 -12.93
C GLU A 145 2.40 -12.00 -11.86
N ALA A 146 2.27 -10.67 -11.77
CA ALA A 146 2.97 -9.81 -10.82
C ALA A 146 2.66 -10.20 -9.36
N HIS A 147 1.39 -10.25 -8.99
CA HIS A 147 0.96 -10.53 -7.62
C HIS A 147 1.31 -11.95 -7.17
N LEU A 148 1.17 -12.94 -8.05
CA LEU A 148 1.54 -14.32 -7.73
C LEU A 148 3.06 -14.44 -7.46
N ALA A 149 3.89 -13.73 -8.23
CA ALA A 149 5.33 -13.70 -8.00
C ALA A 149 5.68 -13.04 -6.66
N TYR A 150 4.97 -11.97 -6.29
CA TYR A 150 5.15 -11.32 -4.99
C TYR A 150 4.68 -12.18 -3.82
N TYR A 151 3.46 -12.71 -3.84
CA TYR A 151 2.94 -13.53 -2.74
C TYR A 151 3.80 -14.77 -2.50
N ARG A 152 4.32 -15.40 -3.56
CA ARG A 152 5.28 -16.51 -3.42
C ARG A 152 6.57 -16.09 -2.73
N ARG A 153 7.05 -14.88 -2.98
CA ARG A 153 8.26 -14.33 -2.35
C ARG A 153 8.02 -14.03 -0.87
N VAL A 154 6.96 -13.28 -0.54
CA VAL A 154 6.74 -12.82 0.85
C VAL A 154 6.19 -13.90 1.78
N LEU A 155 5.51 -14.92 1.23
CA LEU A 155 5.03 -16.07 2.01
C LEU A 155 5.98 -17.27 1.94
N ALA A 156 7.16 -17.14 1.32
CA ALA A 156 8.15 -18.21 1.25
C ALA A 156 8.52 -18.71 2.66
N GLY A 157 8.47 -20.03 2.85
CA GLY A 157 8.78 -20.66 4.14
C GLY A 157 7.72 -20.49 5.23
N SER A 158 6.61 -19.81 4.97
CA SER A 158 5.53 -19.60 5.95
C SER A 158 4.54 -20.78 6.05
N GLY A 159 4.60 -21.74 5.13
CA GLY A 159 3.65 -22.86 5.02
C GLY A 159 2.32 -22.52 4.35
N HIS A 160 2.08 -21.26 3.97
CA HIS A 160 0.89 -20.87 3.21
C HIS A 160 0.98 -21.30 1.74
N VAL A 161 -0.12 -21.77 1.19
CA VAL A 161 -0.26 -22.07 -0.24
C VAL A 161 -0.58 -20.77 -0.99
N VAL A 162 0.13 -20.55 -2.10
CA VAL A 162 -0.05 -19.36 -2.95
C VAL A 162 -0.64 -19.80 -4.29
N ASP A 163 -1.97 -19.77 -4.36
CA ASP A 163 -2.78 -20.15 -5.51
C ASP A 163 -4.02 -19.24 -5.64
N GLY A 164 -5.01 -19.68 -6.43
CA GLY A 164 -6.25 -18.94 -6.67
C GLY A 164 -7.13 -18.76 -5.43
N ASP A 165 -6.95 -19.55 -4.38
CA ASP A 165 -7.77 -19.51 -3.16
C ASP A 165 -7.16 -18.63 -2.07
N LEU A 166 -5.93 -18.12 -2.27
CA LEU A 166 -5.29 -17.18 -1.36
C LEU A 166 -6.21 -15.97 -1.11
N GLU A 167 -6.57 -15.75 0.15
CA GLU A 167 -7.34 -14.57 0.56
C GLU A 167 -6.47 -13.31 0.53
N ILE A 168 -6.99 -12.26 -0.10
CA ILE A 168 -6.36 -10.95 -0.19
C ILE A 168 -7.34 -9.86 0.24
N ALA A 169 -6.83 -8.84 0.92
CA ALA A 169 -7.52 -7.60 1.21
C ALA A 169 -7.35 -6.64 0.02
N CYS A 170 -8.42 -6.47 -0.74
CA CYS A 170 -8.54 -5.52 -1.84
C CYS A 170 -8.97 -4.16 -1.29
N GLU A 171 -8.02 -3.26 -1.17
CA GLU A 171 -8.25 -1.88 -0.77
C GLU A 171 -8.49 -1.00 -2.00
N ARG A 172 -9.51 -0.13 -1.92
CA ARG A 172 -9.64 1.04 -2.78
C ARG A 172 -9.36 2.29 -1.97
N PHE A 173 -8.65 3.23 -2.57
CA PHE A 173 -8.28 4.50 -1.94
C PHE A 173 -8.38 5.67 -2.94
N GLU A 174 -8.43 6.88 -2.40
CA GLU A 174 -8.32 8.12 -3.17
C GLU A 174 -7.08 8.90 -2.75
N ARG A 175 -6.42 9.56 -3.71
CA ARG A 175 -5.43 10.59 -3.40
C ARG A 175 -6.16 11.87 -3.03
N VAL A 176 -5.99 12.31 -1.78
CA VAL A 176 -6.64 13.53 -1.26
C VAL A 176 -5.72 14.75 -1.26
N PHE A 177 -4.39 14.55 -1.35
CA PHE A 177 -3.44 15.66 -1.38
C PHE A 177 -2.10 15.26 -2.04
N PRO A 178 -1.53 16.06 -2.96
CA PRO A 178 -0.14 15.92 -3.40
C PRO A 178 0.82 16.73 -2.53
N ALA A 179 2.11 16.36 -2.53
CA ALA A 179 3.18 17.23 -2.06
C ALA A 179 3.42 18.44 -2.97
#